data_AF-A0A3D0NAZ0-F1
#
_entry.id   AF-A0A3D0NAZ0-F1
#
_cell.length_a   1.000
_cell.length_b   1.000
_cell.length_c   1.000
_cell.angle_alpha   90.00
_cell.angle_beta   90.00
_cell.angle_gamma   90.00
#
_symmetry.space_group_name_H-M   'P 1'
#
loop_
_entity.id
_entity.type
_entity.pdbx_description
1 polymer ?
#
loop_
_entity_poly.entity_id
_entity_poly.type
_entity_poly.pdbx_seq_one_letter_code
_entity_poly.pdbx_strand_id
1 'polypeptide(L)'
;MSHRVVYDHIPGPDDHFQTFRVLWEPYTNRVALRFRNLAEAANGLVGTPEETIRYLDTRAKAGPPWDRGAPLAARRALAALGSMSEIEAPGKK
;
A
#
# COMPACT_ATOMS: atom_id res chain seq x y z
N MET A 1 15.15 -8.54 -11.11
CA MET A 1 14.02 -7.62 -11.36
C MET A 1 13.90 -6.70 -10.16
N SER A 2 13.81 -5.39 -10.37
CA SER A 2 13.93 -4.40 -9.29
C SER A 2 12.55 -3.97 -8.82
N HIS A 3 12.18 -4.38 -7.60
CA HIS A 3 11.00 -3.85 -6.92
C HIS A 3 11.27 -2.41 -6.45
N ARG A 4 10.26 -1.54 -6.53
CA ARG A 4 10.30 -0.17 -6.01
C ARG A 4 9.57 -0.10 -4.68
N VAL A 5 10.17 0.57 -3.70
CA VAL A 5 9.49 0.92 -2.45
C VAL A 5 8.56 2.10 -2.74
N VAL A 6 7.26 1.87 -2.59
CA VAL A 6 6.21 2.87 -2.81
C VAL A 6 5.96 3.67 -1.55
N TYR A 7 5.95 2.95 -0.44
CA TYR A 7 5.71 3.49 0.88
C TYR A 7 6.44 2.63 1.90
N ASP A 8 7.10 3.28 2.85
CA ASP A 8 7.78 2.63 3.97
C ASP A 8 7.50 3.42 5.23
N HIS A 9 6.70 2.84 6.12
CA HIS A 9 6.39 3.45 7.40
C HIS A 9 7.53 3.22 8.38
N ILE A 10 8.02 4.30 8.98
CA ILE A 10 8.94 4.24 10.10
C ILE A 10 8.10 4.30 11.38
N PRO A 11 7.97 3.20 12.14
CA PRO A 11 7.11 3.16 13.31
C PRO A 11 7.68 4.02 14.46
N GLY A 12 6.81 4.83 15.05
CA GLY A 12 7.04 5.51 16.32
C GLY A 12 6.60 4.68 17.54
N PRO A 13 6.94 5.12 18.77
CA PRO A 13 6.63 4.38 20.00
C PRO A 13 5.13 4.19 20.26
N ASP A 14 4.28 5.09 19.75
CA ASP A 14 2.81 5.04 19.91
C ASP A 14 2.07 4.55 18.66
N ASP A 15 2.79 4.04 17.66
CA ASP A 15 2.16 3.57 16.43
C ASP A 15 1.51 2.19 16.60
N HIS A 16 0.30 2.08 16.06
CA HIS A 16 -0.41 0.80 16.01
C HIS A 16 0.24 -0.21 15.05
N PHE A 17 1.05 0.26 14.10
CA PHE A 17 1.74 -0.57 13.11
C PHE A 17 3.24 -0.58 13.39
N GLN A 18 3.78 -1.73 13.78
CA GLN A 18 5.23 -1.98 13.90
C GLN A 18 5.91 -2.12 12.54
N THR A 19 5.15 -2.43 11.50
CA THR A 19 5.64 -2.49 10.12
C THR A 19 4.48 -2.13 9.19
N PHE A 20 4.75 -1.29 8.19
CA PHE A 20 3.82 -1.03 7.11
C PHE A 20 4.58 -0.60 5.86
N ARG A 21 4.75 -1.50 4.91
CA ARG A 21 5.56 -1.29 3.71
C ARG A 21 4.80 -1.75 2.47
N VAL A 22 4.90 -0.95 1.42
CA VAL A 22 4.33 -1.23 0.09
C VAL A 22 5.46 -1.31 -0.91
N LEU A 23 5.58 -2.46 -1.57
CA LEU A 23 6.52 -2.71 -2.64
C LEU A 23 5.75 -2.86 -3.95
N TRP A 24 6.20 -2.24 -5.02
CA TRP A 24 5.62 -2.37 -6.35
C TRP A 24 6.64 -2.92 -7.34
N GLU A 25 6.22 -3.92 -8.10
CA GLU A 25 6.94 -4.46 -9.24
C GLU A 25 6.28 -3.94 -10.53
N PRO A 26 6.90 -2.98 -11.24
CA PRO A 26 6.27 -2.35 -12.40
C PRO A 26 6.06 -3.33 -13.55
N TYR A 27 6.99 -4.28 -13.74
CA TYR A 27 6.95 -5.21 -14.87
C TYR A 27 5.74 -6.15 -14.84
N THR A 28 5.36 -6.62 -13.65
CA THR A 28 4.21 -7.52 -13.47
C THR A 28 2.97 -6.78 -12.97
N ASN A 29 3.08 -5.46 -12.78
CA ASN A 29 2.11 -4.62 -12.10
C ASN A 29 1.60 -5.22 -10.77
N ARG A 30 2.53 -5.76 -9.96
CA ARG A 30 2.19 -6.36 -8.66
C ARG A 30 2.65 -5.50 -7.51
N VAL A 31 1.85 -5.50 -6.46
CA VAL A 31 2.11 -4.84 -5.20
C VAL A 31 2.17 -5.89 -4.10
N ALA A 32 3.22 -5.83 -3.29
CA ALA A 32 3.30 -6.54 -2.03
C ALA A 32 3.12 -5.53 -0.88
N LEU A 33 2.02 -5.67 -0.15
CA LEU A 33 1.75 -4.94 1.08
C LEU A 33 2.18 -5.81 2.27
N ARG A 34 3.20 -5.37 3.00
CA ARG A 34 3.69 -6.04 4.20
C ARG A 34 3.37 -5.17 5.40
N PHE A 35 2.63 -5.69 6.37
CA PHE A 35 2.36 -4.96 7.60
C PHE A 35 2.48 -5.90 8.80
N ARG A 36 2.62 -5.30 9.98
CA ARG A 36 2.48 -5.93 11.29
C ARG A 36 1.88 -4.89 12.22
N ASN A 37 0.72 -5.19 12.79
CA ASN A 37 0.09 -4.32 13.79
C ASN A 37 0.14 -4.99 15.17
N LEU A 38 -0.12 -4.23 16.23
CA LEU A 38 -0.05 -4.73 17.62
C LEU A 38 -1.16 -5.74 17.96
N ALA A 39 -2.29 -5.72 17.25
CA ALA A 39 -3.49 -6.49 17.56
C ALA A 39 -3.60 -7.82 16.78
N GLU A 40 -3.00 -7.91 15.60
CA GLU A 40 -3.10 -9.00 14.66
C GLU A 40 -1.70 -9.42 14.20
N ALA A 41 -1.40 -10.72 14.28
CA ALA A 41 -0.29 -11.31 13.55
C ALA A 41 -0.60 -11.19 12.04
N ALA A 42 -0.04 -10.16 11.41
CA ALA A 42 -0.39 -9.80 10.05
C ALA A 42 0.24 -10.74 9.01
N ASN A 43 -0.59 -11.17 8.06
CA ASN A 43 -0.18 -11.78 6.80
C ASN A 43 -0.16 -10.67 5.74
N GLY A 44 1.00 -10.45 5.10
CA GLY A 44 1.09 -9.52 3.97
C GLY A 44 0.16 -9.93 2.82
N LEU A 45 -0.22 -8.95 2.00
CA LEU A 45 -1.00 -9.15 0.78
C LEU A 45 -0.07 -9.03 -0.44
N VAL A 46 -0.31 -9.86 -1.46
CA VAL A 46 0.27 -9.68 -2.80
C VAL A 46 -0.88 -9.63 -3.80
N GLY A 47 -0.96 -8.57 -4.61
CA GLY A 47 -2.03 -8.35 -5.59
C GLY A 47 -1.67 -7.21 -6.55
N THR A 48 -2.64 -6.66 -7.28
CA THR A 48 -2.45 -5.44 -8.08
C THR A 48 -2.52 -4.18 -7.20
N PRO A 49 -2.11 -2.99 -7.71
CA PRO A 49 -2.37 -1.73 -7.02
C PRO A 49 -3.84 -1.53 -6.64
N GLU A 50 -4.77 -1.83 -7.53
CA GLU A 50 -6.21 -1.67 -7.31
C GLU A 50 -6.75 -2.62 -6.24
N GLU A 51 -6.32 -3.89 -6.27
CA GLU A 51 -6.68 -4.87 -5.24
C GLU A 51 -6.17 -4.43 -3.86
N THR A 52 -4.94 -3.90 -3.82
CA THR A 52 -4.32 -3.41 -2.58
C THR A 52 -5.05 -2.17 -2.06
N ILE A 53 -5.41 -1.21 -2.93
CA ILE A 53 -6.23 -0.05 -2.54
C ILE A 53 -7.58 -0.51 -1.98
N ARG A 54 -8.25 -1.42 -2.67
CA ARG A 54 -9.55 -1.96 -2.24
C ARG A 54 -9.45 -2.67 -0.89
N TYR A 55 -8.38 -3.41 -0.65
CA TYR A 55 -8.10 -4.02 0.65
C TYR A 55 -7.99 -2.97 1.75
N LEU A 56 -7.20 -1.91 1.52
CA LEU A 56 -7.02 -0.82 2.48
C LEU A 56 -8.33 -0.06 2.73
N ASP A 57 -9.09 0.26 1.68
CA ASP A 57 -10.40 0.92 1.81
C ASP A 57 -11.41 0.03 2.57
N THR A 58 -11.36 -1.28 2.38
CA THR A 58 -12.22 -2.23 3.13
C THR A 58 -11.83 -2.29 4.60
N ARG A 59 -10.53 -2.37 4.90
CA ARG A 59 -10.03 -2.34 6.28
C ARG A 59 -10.31 -1.01 6.97
N ALA A 60 -10.21 0.12 6.27
CA ALA A 60 -10.53 1.44 6.80
C ALA A 60 -11.98 1.54 7.30
N LYS A 61 -12.93 0.81 6.69
CA LYS A 61 -14.32 0.73 7.18
C LYS A 61 -14.45 0.07 8.55
N ALA A 62 -13.48 -0.73 8.98
CA ALA A 62 -13.43 -1.29 10.32
C ALA A 62 -12.99 -0.28 11.39
N GLY A 63 -12.57 0.94 10.97
CA GLY A 63 -12.14 2.01 11.86
C GLY A 63 -10.67 1.92 12.27
N PRO A 64 -10.27 2.60 13.36
CA PRO A 64 -8.89 2.64 13.82
C PRO A 64 -8.31 1.24 14.10
N PRO A 65 -7.03 0.99 13.75
CA PRO A 65 -6.05 1.95 13.22
C PRO A 65 -6.02 2.05 11.68
N TRP A 66 -6.97 1.42 10.98
CA TRP A 66 -6.92 1.23 9.54
C TRP A 66 -7.40 2.43 8.70
N ASP A 67 -8.12 3.35 9.32
CA ASP A 67 -8.68 4.56 8.68
C ASP A 67 -7.72 5.76 8.69
N ARG A 68 -6.56 5.65 9.36
CA ARG A 68 -5.63 6.76 9.59
C ARG A 68 -4.16 6.32 9.55
N GLY A 69 -3.25 7.28 9.61
CA GLY A 69 -1.81 7.00 9.70
C GLY A 69 -1.25 6.23 8.50
N ALA A 70 -0.47 5.18 8.79
CA ALA A 70 0.27 4.41 7.78
C ALA A 70 -0.61 3.76 6.68
N PRO A 71 -1.74 3.09 6.99
CA PRO A 71 -2.68 2.60 5.98
C PRO A 71 -3.18 3.67 5.01
N LEU A 72 -3.57 4.84 5.53
CA LEU A 72 -4.09 5.93 4.71
C LEU A 72 -2.99 6.53 3.82
N ALA A 73 -1.78 6.70 4.36
CA ALA A 73 -0.62 7.19 3.61
C ALA A 73 -0.22 6.21 2.49
N ALA A 74 -0.18 4.91 2.78
CA ALA A 74 0.07 3.86 1.80
C ALA A 74 -0.97 3.83 0.68
N ARG A 75 -2.26 3.97 1.02
CA ARG A 75 -3.36 4.05 0.04
C ARG A 75 -3.19 5.26 -0.89
N ARG A 76 -2.82 6.43 -0.35
CA ARG A 76 -2.53 7.63 -1.17
C ARG A 76 -1.34 7.42 -2.09
N ALA A 77 -0.27 6.79 -1.59
CA ALA A 77 0.91 6.50 -2.40
C ALA A 77 0.59 5.52 -3.56
N LEU A 78 -0.25 4.51 -3.31
CA LEU A 78 -0.74 3.59 -4.33
C LEU A 78 -1.65 4.28 -5.36
N ALA A 79 -2.54 5.17 -4.93
CA ALA A 79 -3.37 5.92 -5.85
C ALA A 79 -2.53 6.83 -6.78
N ALA A 80 -1.47 7.45 -6.23
CA ALA A 80 -0.54 8.26 -7.02
C ALA A 80 0.24 7.43 -8.06
N LEU A 81 0.56 6.16 -7.77
CA LEU A 81 1.17 5.25 -8.75
C LEU A 81 0.26 4.95 -9.95
N GLY A 82 -1.04 4.78 -9.71
CA GLY A 82 -2.03 4.60 -10.78
C GLY A 82 -2.04 5.80 -11.73
N SER A 83 -2.06 7.01 -11.17
CA SER A 83 -1.99 8.25 -11.96
C SER A 83 -0.66 8.43 -12.70
N MET A 84 0.47 7.95 -12.16
CA MET A 84 1.76 7.99 -12.86
C MET A 84 1.82 7.00 -14.03
N SER A 85 1.20 5.82 -13.89
CA SER A 85 1.12 4.82 -14.95
C SER A 85 0.29 5.30 -16.16
N GLU A 86 -0.70 6.16 -15.93
CA GLU A 86 -1.46 6.84 -16.99
C GLU A 86 -0.66 7.92 -17.73
N ILE A 87 0.32 8.55 -17.08
CA ILE A 87 1.18 9.58 -17.70
C ILE A 87 2.29 8.95 -18.54
N GLU A 88 2.75 7.74 -18.19
CA GLU A 88 3.77 7.00 -18.96
C GLU A 88 3.18 6.11 -20.07
N ALA A 89 1.87 5.97 -20.17
CA ALA A 89 1.23 5.33 -21.32
C ALA A 89 1.23 6.32 -22.51
N PRO A 90 2.04 6.13 -23.58
CA PRO A 90 1.94 6.98 -24.75
C PRO A 90 0.54 6.85 -25.33
N GLY A 91 -0.12 7.99 -25.49
CA GLY A 91 -1.48 8.09 -26.01
C GLY A 91 -1.68 7.16 -27.22
N LYS A 92 -2.63 6.24 -27.07
CA LYS A 92 -3.24 5.58 -28.22
C LYS A 92 -4.05 6.65 -28.95
N LYS A 93 -3.45 7.22 -29.98
CA LYS A 93 -4.17 7.90 -31.08
C LYS A 93 -5.11 6.92 -31.77
#